data_AF-A0AAE9D247-F1
#
_entry.id   AF-A0AAE9D247-F1
#
_cell.length_a   1.000
_cell.length_b   1.000
_cell.length_c   1.000
_cell.angle_alpha   90.00
_cell.angle_beta   90.00
_cell.angle_gamma   90.00
#
_symmetry.space_group_name_H-M   'P 1'
#
loop_
_entity.id
_entity.type
_entity.pdbx_description
1 polymer ?
#
loop_
_entity_poly.entity_id
_entity_poly.type
_entity_poly.pdbx_seq_one_letter_code
_entity_poly.pdbx_strand_id
1 'polypeptide(L)'
;MTLPLLVALVGLTSCILNTIKKHISLILIYSRCHLDIFVGFSVIIYIGVIIRKALDANKVTVKSTYFVVFSSPPSDFLWPIRFILSVFILFWRIIILARPQFAKSCSPKIACSTILILSLAFSITDVLVFFLGCLVQLTAHPGCMALGCMAGPCFAHYATINRTILFSLTFLCVFIHSILICFYEIKETGEKRIEKVRF
;
A
#
# COMPACT_ATOMS: atom_id res chain seq x y z
N MET A 1 5.36 17.00 3.33
CA MET A 1 5.48 16.05 4.46
C MET A 1 4.17 15.76 5.20
N THR A 2 3.03 16.39 4.85
CA THR A 2 1.75 16.21 5.56
C THR A 2 0.87 15.06 5.05
N LEU A 3 1.12 14.58 3.83
CA LEU A 3 0.29 13.55 3.19
C LEU A 3 0.34 12.14 3.82
N PRO A 4 1.50 11.58 4.21
CA PRO A 4 1.54 10.28 4.90
C PRO A 4 0.86 10.37 6.27
N LEU A 5 0.92 11.54 6.90
CA LEU A 5 0.23 11.83 8.16
C LEU A 5 -1.29 11.89 7.96
N LEU A 6 -1.75 12.44 6.84
CA LEU A 6 -3.17 12.49 6.46
C LEU A 6 -3.73 11.09 6.16
N VAL A 7 -2.92 10.23 5.53
CA VAL A 7 -3.31 8.85 5.25
C VAL A 7 -3.27 7.97 6.50
N ALA A 8 -2.28 8.20 7.39
CA ALA A 8 -2.28 7.63 8.72
C ALA A 8 -3.49 8.14 9.54
N LEU A 9 -3.89 9.41 9.40
CA LEU A 9 -5.09 10.01 10.01
C LEU A 9 -6.40 9.46 9.44
N VAL A 10 -6.46 9.17 8.14
CA VAL A 10 -7.62 8.51 7.51
C VAL A 10 -7.71 7.04 7.92
N GLY A 11 -6.57 6.35 8.02
CA GLY A 11 -6.48 5.02 8.64
C GLY A 11 -6.85 5.04 10.13
N LEU A 12 -6.41 6.07 10.87
CA LEU A 12 -6.77 6.30 12.28
C LEU A 12 -8.26 6.58 12.42
N THR A 13 -8.84 7.46 11.62
CA THR A 13 -10.27 7.78 11.68
C THR A 13 -11.09 6.55 11.35
N SER A 14 -10.72 5.76 10.33
CA SER A 14 -11.43 4.50 10.04
C SER A 14 -11.24 3.42 11.12
N CYS A 15 -10.09 3.37 11.80
CA CYS A 15 -9.85 2.49 12.94
C CYS A 15 -10.56 2.94 14.23
N ILE A 16 -10.64 4.26 14.47
CA ILE A 16 -11.26 4.87 15.65
C ILE A 16 -12.79 4.86 15.52
N LEU A 17 -13.34 5.16 14.33
CA LEU A 17 -14.80 5.13 14.08
C LEU A 17 -15.41 3.73 14.25
N ASN A 18 -14.61 2.66 14.11
CA ASN A 18 -15.05 1.27 14.23
C ASN A 18 -14.78 0.63 15.61
N THR A 19 -14.85 1.45 16.66
CA THR A 19 -15.19 0.97 18.01
C THR A 19 -16.57 0.27 18.03
N ILE A 20 -17.35 0.36 16.94
CA ILE A 20 -18.65 -0.28 16.73
C ILE A 20 -18.49 -1.63 16.00
N LYS A 21 -18.34 -2.70 16.79
CA LYS A 21 -18.68 -4.12 16.50
C LYS A 21 -18.86 -4.51 15.01
N LYS A 22 -17.79 -4.91 14.30
CA LYS A 22 -17.79 -6.06 13.36
C LYS A 22 -16.39 -6.38 12.81
N HIS A 23 -16.13 -7.68 12.64
CA HIS A 23 -14.94 -8.39 12.14
C HIS A 23 -13.76 -7.55 11.57
N ILE A 24 -12.57 -7.75 12.15
CA ILE A 24 -11.26 -7.24 11.70
C ILE A 24 -11.09 -7.27 10.19
N SER A 25 -11.39 -8.43 9.56
CA SER A 25 -11.21 -8.62 8.12
C SER A 25 -12.00 -7.62 7.27
N LEU A 26 -13.20 -7.22 7.69
CA LEU A 26 -14.03 -6.22 6.99
C LEU A 26 -13.42 -4.81 7.11
N ILE A 27 -12.88 -4.47 8.29
CA ILE A 27 -12.24 -3.18 8.53
C ILE A 27 -11.01 -3.00 7.64
N LEU A 28 -10.16 -4.03 7.52
CA LEU A 28 -8.98 -3.95 6.66
C LEU A 28 -9.35 -3.88 5.16
N ILE A 29 -10.43 -4.53 4.74
CA ILE A 29 -10.90 -4.44 3.34
C ILE A 29 -11.43 -3.02 3.06
N TYR A 30 -12.18 -2.46 4.00
CA TYR A 30 -12.70 -1.10 3.87
C TYR A 30 -11.58 -0.05 3.83
N SER A 31 -10.58 -0.16 4.72
CA SER A 31 -9.43 0.75 4.71
C SER A 31 -8.63 0.64 3.42
N ARG A 32 -8.47 -0.57 2.87
CA ARG A 32 -7.86 -0.78 1.55
C ARG A 32 -8.67 -0.13 0.43
N CYS A 33 -9.99 -0.28 0.43
CA CYS A 33 -10.86 0.34 -0.57
C CYS A 33 -10.71 1.87 -0.56
N HIS A 34 -10.69 2.46 0.64
CA HIS A 34 -10.54 3.90 0.79
C HIS A 34 -9.15 4.40 0.35
N LEU A 35 -8.09 3.65 0.65
CA LEU A 35 -6.74 3.91 0.14
C LEU A 35 -6.67 3.81 -1.39
N ASP A 36 -7.30 2.80 -1.99
CA ASP A 36 -7.32 2.62 -3.44
C ASP A 36 -8.03 3.79 -4.15
N ILE A 37 -9.13 4.28 -3.57
CA ILE A 37 -9.83 5.49 -4.06
C ILE A 37 -8.91 6.72 -3.96
N PHE A 38 -8.23 6.91 -2.83
CA PHE A 38 -7.35 8.06 -2.61
C PHE A 38 -6.12 8.05 -3.54
N VAL A 39 -5.53 6.88 -3.75
CA VAL A 39 -4.44 6.68 -4.73
C VAL A 39 -4.95 6.95 -6.14
N GLY A 40 -6.11 6.41 -6.51
CA GLY A 40 -6.72 6.65 -7.82
C GLY A 40 -6.96 8.13 -8.08
N PHE A 41 -7.54 8.84 -7.12
CA PHE A 41 -7.77 10.28 -7.20
C PHE A 41 -6.45 11.08 -7.34
N SER A 42 -5.43 10.72 -6.57
CA SER A 42 -4.10 11.33 -6.66
C SER A 42 -3.46 11.14 -8.04
N VAL A 43 -3.60 9.95 -8.63
CA VAL A 43 -3.10 9.64 -9.98
C VAL A 43 -3.86 10.43 -11.05
N ILE A 44 -5.18 10.59 -10.92
CA ILE A 44 -5.99 11.40 -11.85
C ILE A 44 -5.51 12.85 -11.84
N ILE A 45 -5.30 13.42 -10.64
CA ILE A 45 -4.76 14.79 -10.51
C ILE A 45 -3.39 14.89 -11.18
N TYR A 46 -2.48 13.96 -10.90
CA TYR A 46 -1.14 13.93 -11.47
C TYR A 46 -1.16 13.89 -13.00
N ILE A 47 -1.96 12.98 -13.59
CA ILE A 47 -2.13 12.89 -15.04
C ILE A 47 -2.72 14.19 -15.61
N GLY A 48 -3.73 14.77 -14.95
CA GLY A 48 -4.32 16.05 -15.35
C GLY A 48 -3.30 17.19 -15.36
N VAL A 49 -2.41 17.24 -14.38
CA VAL A 49 -1.33 18.23 -14.30
C VAL A 49 -0.29 18.02 -15.42
N ILE A 50 0.06 16.77 -15.74
CA ILE A 50 0.94 16.47 -16.88
C ILE A 50 0.29 16.90 -18.20
N ILE A 51 -0.98 16.57 -18.43
CA ILE A 51 -1.69 16.93 -19.67
C ILE A 51 -1.76 18.46 -19.81
N ARG A 52 -2.09 19.19 -18.73
CA ARG A 52 -2.07 20.66 -18.76
C ARG A 52 -0.70 21.22 -19.12
N LYS A 53 0.38 20.63 -18.58
CA LYS A 53 1.75 21.03 -18.93
C LYS A 53 2.10 20.71 -20.38
N ALA A 54 1.67 19.56 -20.89
CA ALA A 54 1.91 19.15 -22.27
C ALA A 54 1.18 20.05 -23.29
N LEU A 55 -0.01 20.53 -22.95
CA LEU A 55 -0.79 21.45 -23.78
C LEU A 55 -0.21 22.89 -23.78
N ASP A 56 0.43 23.32 -22.69
CA ASP A 56 1.01 24.66 -22.53
C ASP A 56 2.54 24.67 -22.81
N ALA A 57 2.95 23.91 -23.85
CA ALA A 57 4.36 23.62 -24.18
C ALA A 57 5.22 24.88 -24.44
N ASN A 58 4.60 26.03 -24.73
CA ASN A 58 5.30 27.30 -24.94
C ASN A 58 5.70 28.03 -23.64
N LYS A 59 5.30 27.55 -22.45
CA LYS A 59 5.60 28.19 -21.15
C LYS A 59 6.25 27.23 -20.16
N VAL A 60 7.35 26.60 -20.54
CA VAL A 60 8.14 25.71 -19.68
C VAL A 60 8.92 26.51 -18.63
N THR A 61 8.21 27.08 -17.66
CA THR A 61 8.82 27.79 -16.54
C THR A 61 9.22 26.81 -15.45
N VAL A 62 10.34 27.10 -14.77
CA VAL A 62 10.85 26.33 -13.63
C VAL A 62 9.78 26.15 -12.55
N LYS A 63 8.94 27.16 -12.32
CA LYS A 63 7.81 27.15 -11.37
C LYS A 63 6.74 26.11 -11.70
N SER A 64 6.41 25.93 -12.98
CA SER A 64 5.47 24.89 -13.44
C SER A 64 6.02 23.48 -13.22
N THR A 65 7.35 23.31 -13.38
CA THR A 65 8.03 22.03 -13.16
C THR A 65 8.04 21.62 -11.70
N TYR A 66 8.30 22.57 -10.78
CA TYR A 66 8.16 22.31 -9.34
C TYR A 66 6.72 21.93 -8.94
N PHE A 67 5.69 22.55 -9.56
CA PHE A 67 4.30 22.20 -9.29
C PHE A 67 3.95 20.77 -9.72
N VAL A 68 4.39 20.33 -10.90
CA VAL A 68 4.19 18.95 -11.38
C VAL A 68 4.92 17.95 -10.49
N VAL A 69 6.18 18.24 -10.16
CA VAL A 69 6.99 17.39 -9.27
C VAL A 69 6.36 17.29 -7.89
N PHE A 70 5.86 18.38 -7.31
CA PHE A 70 5.25 18.36 -5.98
C PHE A 70 3.87 17.67 -5.95
N SER A 71 3.25 17.48 -7.12
CA SER A 71 2.01 16.70 -7.29
C SER A 71 2.21 15.18 -7.48
N SER A 72 3.43 14.73 -7.81
CA SER A 72 3.85 13.31 -7.92
C SER A 72 4.02 12.53 -6.60
N PRO A 73 4.55 13.11 -5.49
CA PRO A 73 4.84 12.36 -4.26
C PRO A 73 3.62 11.71 -3.60
N PRO A 74 2.38 12.26 -3.65
CA PRO A 74 1.19 11.54 -3.21
C PRO A 74 1.12 10.10 -3.72
N SER A 75 1.22 9.91 -5.04
CA SER A 75 1.10 8.58 -5.64
C SER A 75 2.29 7.68 -5.31
N ASP A 76 3.51 8.23 -5.29
CA ASP A 76 4.71 7.44 -5.09
C ASP A 76 4.88 6.96 -3.64
N PHE A 77 4.50 7.77 -2.64
CA PHE A 77 4.58 7.39 -1.23
C PHE A 77 3.41 6.52 -0.77
N LEU A 78 2.25 6.58 -1.43
CA LEU A 78 1.09 5.75 -1.07
C LEU A 78 1.18 4.33 -1.62
N TRP A 79 1.99 4.12 -2.64
CA TRP A 79 2.14 2.82 -3.28
C TRP A 79 2.71 1.76 -2.32
N PRO A 80 3.83 1.97 -1.61
CA PRO A 80 4.35 0.99 -0.64
C PRO A 80 3.36 0.65 0.46
N ILE A 81 2.62 1.65 0.98
CA ILE A 81 1.60 1.47 2.02
C ILE A 81 0.50 0.51 1.54
N ARG A 82 0.03 0.67 0.29
CA ARG A 82 -0.96 -0.22 -0.32
C ARG A 82 -0.47 -1.67 -0.39
N PHE A 83 0.79 -1.88 -0.75
CA PHE A 83 1.38 -3.22 -0.84
C PHE A 83 1.54 -3.85 0.55
N ILE A 84 2.05 -3.10 1.52
CA ILE A 84 2.19 -3.57 2.91
C ILE A 84 0.84 -3.96 3.50
N LEU A 85 -0.19 -3.13 3.30
CA LEU A 85 -1.55 -3.45 3.77
C LEU A 85 -2.08 -4.72 3.10
N SER A 86 -1.81 -4.90 1.80
CA SER A 86 -2.22 -6.09 1.05
C SER A 86 -1.56 -7.36 1.57
N VAL A 87 -0.24 -7.33 1.77
CA VAL A 87 0.54 -8.43 2.37
C VAL A 87 0.01 -8.76 3.76
N PHE A 88 -0.23 -7.74 4.59
CA PHE A 88 -0.74 -7.96 5.94
C PHE A 88 -2.13 -8.61 5.95
N ILE A 89 -3.05 -8.16 5.09
CA ILE A 89 -4.38 -8.77 4.95
C ILE A 89 -4.26 -10.24 4.58
N LEU A 90 -3.40 -10.58 3.61
CA LEU A 90 -3.19 -11.96 3.17
C LEU A 90 -2.58 -12.80 4.29
N PHE A 91 -1.56 -12.28 4.95
CA PHE A 91 -0.90 -12.95 6.06
C PHE A 91 -1.87 -13.22 7.21
N TRP A 92 -2.69 -12.24 7.57
CA TRP A 92 -3.74 -12.38 8.57
C TRP A 92 -4.75 -13.47 8.20
N ARG A 93 -5.18 -13.51 6.92
CA ARG A 93 -6.07 -14.57 6.43
C ARG A 93 -5.42 -15.95 6.47
N ILE A 94 -4.15 -16.06 6.08
CA ILE A 94 -3.39 -17.32 6.17
C ILE A 94 -3.33 -17.81 7.63
N ILE A 95 -3.06 -16.92 8.60
CA ILE A 95 -3.05 -17.28 10.02
C ILE A 95 -4.43 -17.78 10.48
N ILE A 96 -5.51 -17.09 10.11
CA ILE A 96 -6.87 -17.50 10.49
C ILE A 96 -7.19 -18.90 9.94
N LEU A 97 -6.87 -19.17 8.67
CA LEU A 97 -7.11 -20.47 8.03
C LEU A 97 -6.24 -21.58 8.64
N ALA A 98 -4.95 -21.31 8.89
CA ALA A 98 -4.04 -22.30 9.45
C ALA A 98 -4.32 -22.60 10.94
N ARG A 99 -4.69 -21.57 11.71
CA ARG A 99 -4.89 -21.64 13.15
C ARG A 99 -6.08 -20.77 13.59
N PRO A 100 -7.32 -21.26 13.47
CA PRO A 100 -8.52 -20.48 13.83
C PRO A 100 -8.60 -20.11 15.32
N GLN A 101 -7.87 -20.81 16.19
CA GLN A 101 -7.79 -20.50 17.62
C GLN A 101 -7.09 -19.15 17.89
N PHE A 102 -6.08 -18.78 17.09
CA PHE A 102 -5.39 -17.49 17.23
C PHE A 102 -6.30 -16.31 16.87
N ALA A 103 -7.24 -16.51 15.94
CA ALA A 103 -8.20 -15.50 15.53
C ALA A 103 -9.14 -15.04 16.66
N LYS A 104 -9.41 -15.93 17.63
CA LYS A 104 -10.26 -15.62 18.78
C LYS A 104 -9.51 -14.86 19.89
N SER A 105 -8.20 -15.04 19.99
CA SER A 105 -7.37 -14.45 21.05
C SER A 105 -6.74 -13.11 20.64
N CYS A 106 -6.46 -12.91 19.35
CA CYS A 106 -5.78 -11.70 18.90
C CYS A 106 -6.73 -10.50 18.82
N SER A 107 -6.43 -9.45 19.57
CA SER A 107 -7.25 -8.23 19.61
C SER A 107 -7.12 -7.41 18.30
N PRO A 108 -8.24 -6.91 17.74
CA PRO A 108 -8.24 -6.02 16.56
C PRO A 108 -7.25 -4.86 16.68
N LYS A 109 -7.09 -4.32 17.90
CA LYS A 109 -6.24 -3.16 18.17
C LYS A 109 -4.76 -3.45 17.91
N ILE A 110 -4.31 -4.67 18.23
CA ILE A 110 -2.90 -5.06 18.06
C ILE A 110 -2.60 -5.17 16.57
N ALA A 111 -3.44 -5.85 15.80
CA ALA A 111 -3.28 -5.98 14.35
C ALA A 111 -3.26 -4.61 13.65
N CYS A 112 -4.19 -3.72 13.97
CA CYS A 112 -4.21 -2.38 13.38
C CYS A 112 -2.99 -1.54 13.79
N SER A 113 -2.56 -1.61 15.05
CA SER A 113 -1.36 -0.91 15.53
C SER A 113 -0.10 -1.36 14.79
N THR A 114 0.07 -2.69 14.61
CA THR A 114 1.21 -3.24 13.87
C THR A 114 1.25 -2.75 12.43
N ILE A 115 0.11 -2.71 11.72
CA ILE A 115 0.04 -2.19 10.34
C ILE A 115 0.46 -0.72 10.28
N LEU A 116 -0.05 0.10 11.21
CA LEU A 116 0.26 1.53 11.25
C LEU A 116 1.75 1.76 11.50
N ILE A 117 2.34 1.05 12.46
CA ILE A 117 3.78 1.15 12.77
C ILE A 117 4.61 0.73 11.56
N LEU A 118 4.28 -0.40 10.92
CA LEU A 118 5.05 -0.89 9.77
C LEU A 118 4.94 0.08 8.57
N SER A 119 3.75 0.61 8.32
CA SER A 119 3.50 1.56 7.23
C SER A 119 4.24 2.89 7.44
N LEU A 120 4.23 3.39 8.69
CA LEU A 120 4.98 4.58 9.07
C LEU A 120 6.49 4.35 8.95
N ALA A 121 6.98 3.21 9.44
CA ALA A 121 8.40 2.85 9.37
C ALA A 121 8.87 2.83 7.90
N PHE A 122 8.16 2.14 7.00
CA PHE A 122 8.50 2.12 5.58
C PHE A 122 8.47 3.51 4.94
N SER A 123 7.45 4.31 5.24
CA SER A 123 7.35 5.67 4.71
C SER A 123 8.52 6.55 5.16
N ILE A 124 8.94 6.40 6.42
CA ILE A 124 10.09 7.12 6.97
C ILE A 124 11.38 6.63 6.32
N THR A 125 11.55 5.32 6.13
CA THR A 125 12.73 4.75 5.46
C THR A 125 12.88 5.27 4.03
N ASP A 126 11.80 5.33 3.24
CA ASP A 126 11.86 5.86 1.87
C ASP A 126 12.31 7.34 1.87
N VAL A 127 11.82 8.14 2.81
CA VAL A 127 12.22 9.55 2.95
C VAL A 127 13.68 9.68 3.43
N LEU A 128 14.10 8.86 4.39
CA LEU A 128 15.48 8.84 4.87
C LEU A 128 16.46 8.44 3.76
N VAL A 129 16.12 7.42 2.96
CA VAL A 129 16.96 7.00 1.83
C VAL A 129 17.02 8.09 0.76
N PHE A 130 15.91 8.80 0.52
CA PHE A 130 15.88 9.92 -0.41
C PHE A 130 16.84 11.06 0.00
N PHE A 131 16.77 11.51 1.26
CA PHE A 131 17.53 12.67 1.73
C PHE A 131 18.94 12.33 2.25
N LEU A 132 19.08 11.30 3.08
CA LEU A 132 20.36 10.94 3.71
C LEU A 132 21.12 9.87 2.94
N GLY A 133 20.42 8.91 2.33
CA GLY A 133 21.07 7.81 1.61
C GLY A 133 21.62 8.26 0.26
N CYS A 134 20.74 8.77 -0.60
CA CYS A 134 21.06 9.16 -1.97
C CYS A 134 21.43 10.64 -2.13
N LEU A 135 21.36 11.44 -1.06
CA LEU A 135 21.73 12.87 -1.03
C LEU A 135 21.14 13.64 -2.23
N VAL A 136 19.88 13.36 -2.54
CA VAL A 136 19.24 13.88 -3.75
C VAL A 136 19.09 15.39 -3.64
N GLN A 137 19.73 16.12 -4.56
CA GLN A 137 19.53 17.56 -4.71
C GLN A 137 18.28 17.79 -5.56
N LEU A 138 17.28 18.51 -5.05
CA LEU A 138 16.02 18.82 -5.75
C LEU A 138 16.19 19.89 -6.84
N THR A 139 17.06 19.65 -7.81
CA THR A 139 17.30 20.56 -8.93
C THR A 139 16.36 20.21 -10.09
N ALA A 140 15.37 21.08 -10.32
CA ALA A 140 14.39 20.91 -11.40
C ALA A 140 14.99 21.28 -12.75
N HIS A 141 15.25 20.29 -13.61
CA HIS A 141 15.55 20.59 -15.01
C HIS A 141 14.27 20.98 -15.78
N PRO A 142 14.32 22.05 -16.60
CA PRO A 142 13.20 22.39 -17.48
C PRO A 142 12.94 21.22 -18.44
N GLY A 143 11.74 20.65 -18.37
CA GLY A 143 11.35 19.43 -19.10
C GLY A 143 11.13 18.20 -18.22
N CYS A 144 11.55 18.21 -16.95
CA CYS A 144 11.23 17.13 -16.01
C CYS A 144 9.72 17.11 -15.71
N MET A 145 9.08 15.95 -15.84
CA MET A 145 7.63 15.77 -15.65
C MET A 145 7.25 14.78 -14.55
N ALA A 146 8.23 14.19 -13.87
CA ALA A 146 8.02 13.17 -12.84
C ALA A 146 9.00 13.34 -11.68
N LEU A 147 8.65 12.87 -10.48
CA LEU A 147 9.60 12.87 -9.36
C LEU A 147 10.86 12.04 -9.70
N GLY A 148 10.68 10.97 -10.48
CA GLY A 148 11.76 10.09 -10.92
C GLY A 148 12.88 10.78 -11.72
N CYS A 149 12.58 11.87 -12.46
CA CYS A 149 13.64 12.60 -13.18
C CYS A 149 14.48 13.51 -12.27
N MET A 150 13.98 13.82 -11.07
CA MET A 150 14.78 14.51 -10.05
C MET A 150 15.47 13.55 -9.09
N ALA A 151 14.93 12.35 -8.90
CA ALA A 151 15.36 11.44 -7.86
C ALA A 151 16.76 10.84 -8.08
N GLY A 152 17.39 11.10 -9.23
CA GLY A 152 18.70 10.57 -9.56
C GLY A 152 18.72 9.03 -9.69
N PRO A 153 19.84 8.46 -10.19
CA PRO A 153 19.93 7.02 -10.42
C PRO A 153 19.93 6.21 -9.11
N CYS A 154 20.48 6.76 -8.02
CA CYS A 154 20.56 6.08 -6.73
C CYS A 154 19.16 5.75 -6.17
N PHE A 155 18.28 6.75 -6.08
CA PHE A 155 16.93 6.53 -5.55
C PHE A 155 16.08 5.72 -6.52
N ALA A 156 16.26 5.91 -7.83
CA ALA A 156 15.56 5.10 -8.83
C ALA A 156 15.90 3.60 -8.68
N HIS A 157 17.17 3.27 -8.46
CA HIS A 157 17.60 1.89 -8.24
C HIS A 157 17.03 1.32 -6.92
N TYR A 158 17.15 2.07 -5.81
CA TYR A 158 16.56 1.69 -4.53
C TYR A 158 15.04 1.46 -4.62
N ALA A 159 14.31 2.42 -5.20
CA ALA A 159 12.86 2.34 -5.34
C ALA A 159 12.45 1.15 -6.21
N THR A 160 13.20 0.85 -7.27
CA THR A 160 12.93 -0.31 -8.14
C THR A 160 13.13 -1.63 -7.40
N ILE A 161 14.22 -1.76 -6.62
CA ILE A 161 14.46 -2.94 -5.78
C ILE A 161 13.35 -3.09 -4.75
N ASN A 162 13.02 -2.03 -4.01
CA ASN A 162 12.00 -2.07 -2.96
C ASN A 162 10.63 -2.48 -3.54
N ARG A 163 10.24 -1.90 -4.69
CA ARG A 163 9.02 -2.27 -5.42
C ARG A 163 9.02 -3.75 -5.84
N THR A 164 10.15 -4.25 -6.34
CA THR A 164 10.28 -5.65 -6.78
C THR A 164 10.13 -6.62 -5.60
N ILE A 165 10.74 -6.30 -4.45
CA ILE A 165 10.63 -7.10 -3.22
C ILE A 165 9.17 -7.14 -2.75
N LEU A 166 8.51 -5.99 -2.63
CA LEU A 166 7.11 -5.90 -2.18
C LEU A 166 6.15 -6.63 -3.11
N PHE A 167 6.35 -6.53 -4.43
CA PHE A 167 5.56 -7.25 -5.42
C PHE A 167 5.75 -8.76 -5.29
N SER A 168 7.00 -9.22 -5.19
CA SER A 168 7.33 -10.64 -5.04
C SER A 168 6.75 -11.24 -3.76
N LEU A 169 6.84 -10.51 -2.64
CA LEU A 169 6.25 -10.90 -1.36
C LEU A 169 4.73 -11.01 -1.45
N THR A 170 4.09 -10.05 -2.10
CA THR A 170 2.63 -10.06 -2.31
C THR A 170 2.22 -11.27 -3.14
N PHE A 171 2.92 -11.54 -4.24
CA PHE A 171 2.65 -12.69 -5.09
C PHE A 171 2.77 -14.01 -4.32
N LEU A 172 3.83 -14.17 -3.53
CA LEU A 172 4.04 -15.35 -2.69
C LEU A 172 2.92 -15.51 -1.65
N CYS A 173 2.50 -14.44 -0.99
CA CYS A 173 1.38 -14.49 -0.05
C CYS A 173 0.05 -14.87 -0.71
N VAL A 174 -0.23 -14.35 -1.91
CA VAL A 174 -1.42 -14.74 -2.69
C VAL A 174 -1.36 -16.22 -3.03
N PHE A 175 -0.23 -16.69 -3.53
CA PHE A 175 -0.03 -18.09 -3.91
C PHE A 175 -0.24 -19.05 -2.73
N ILE A 176 0.37 -18.77 -1.58
CA ILE A 176 0.16 -19.56 -0.35
C ILE A 176 -1.30 -19.53 0.08
N HIS A 177 -1.94 -18.36 0.04
CA HIS A 177 -3.35 -18.24 0.43
C HIS A 177 -4.26 -19.07 -0.47
N SER A 178 -4.05 -19.04 -1.80
CA SER A 178 -4.79 -19.84 -2.76
C SER A 178 -4.62 -21.34 -2.55
N ILE A 179 -3.39 -21.80 -2.29
CA ILE A 179 -3.12 -23.21 -1.96
C ILE A 179 -3.87 -23.62 -0.69
N LEU A 180 -3.81 -22.79 0.36
CA LEU A 180 -4.43 -23.09 1.64
C LEU A 180 -5.96 -23.18 1.54
N ILE A 181 -6.58 -22.30 0.76
CA ILE A 181 -8.02 -22.37 0.46
C ILE A 181 -8.35 -23.66 -0.27
N CYS A 182 -7.57 -24.04 -1.29
CA CYS A 182 -7.79 -25.27 -2.04
C CYS A 182 -7.73 -26.52 -1.13
N PHE A 183 -6.73 -26.60 -0.24
CA PHE A 183 -6.65 -27.68 0.74
C PHE A 183 -7.83 -27.70 1.72
N TYR A 184 -8.30 -26.53 2.14
CA TYR A 184 -9.45 -26.42 3.05
C TYR A 184 -10.73 -26.95 2.40
N GLU A 185 -11.01 -26.54 1.16
CA GLU A 185 -12.17 -26.99 0.37
C GLU A 185 -12.15 -28.51 0.12
N ILE A 186 -10.97 -29.07 -0.20
CA ILE A 186 -10.81 -30.52 -0.38
C ILE A 186 -11.11 -31.26 0.93
N LYS A 187 -10.60 -30.76 2.06
CA LYS A 187 -10.84 -31.37 3.37
C LYS A 187 -12.32 -31.33 3.76
N GLU A 188 -12.98 -30.18 3.59
CA GLU A 188 -14.40 -30.01 3.90
C GLU A 188 -15.29 -30.89 3.01
N THR A 189 -14.96 -31.01 1.72
CA THR A 189 -15.66 -31.90 0.79
C THR A 189 -15.46 -33.37 1.16
N GLY A 190 -14.29 -33.74 1.68
CA GLY A 190 -14.00 -35.08 2.20
C GLY A 190 -14.82 -35.43 3.44
N GLU A 191 -14.87 -34.53 4.43
CA GLU A 191 -15.67 -34.72 5.66
C GLU A 191 -17.16 -34.84 5.36
N LYS A 192 -17.72 -33.96 4.52
CA LYS A 192 -19.13 -34.04 4.10
C LYS A 192 -19.47 -35.34 3.37
N ARG A 193 -18.52 -35.90 2.60
CA ARG A 193 -18.72 -37.18 1.91
C ARG A 193 -18.75 -38.35 2.88
N ILE A 194 -17.89 -38.35 3.90
CA ILE A 194 -17.84 -39.39 4.93
C ILE A 194 -19.10 -39.38 5.80
N GLU A 195 -19.63 -38.19 6.11
CA GLU A 195 -20.88 -38.06 6.86
C GLU A 195 -22.07 -38.63 6.08
N LYS A 196 -22.13 -38.37 4.77
CA LYS A 196 -23.21 -38.86 3.89
C LYS A 196 -23.21 -40.38 3.62
N VAL A 197 -22.10 -41.07 3.87
CA VAL A 197 -21.98 -42.54 3.73
C VAL A 197 -22.30 -43.26 5.06
N ARG A 198 -22.35 -42.51 6.17
CA ARG A 198 -22.62 -43.05 7.52
C ARG A 198 -24.11 -43.00 7.91
N PHE A 199 -24.96 -42.43 7.05
CA PHE A 199 -26.42 -42.43 7.13
C PHE A 199 -27.00 -43.18 5.94
#